data_AF-A0A6M0BPT4-F1
#
_entry.id   AF-A0A6M0BPT4-F1
#
_cell.length_a   1.000
_cell.length_b   1.000
_cell.length_c   1.000
_cell.angle_alpha   90.00
_cell.angle_beta   90.00
_cell.angle_gamma   90.00
#
_symmetry.space_group_name_H-M   'P 1'
#
loop_
_entity.id
_entity.type
_entity.pdbx_description
1 polymer ?
#
loop_
_entity_poly.entity_id
_entity_poly.type
_entity_poly.pdbx_seq_one_letter_code
_entity_poly.pdbx_strand_id
1 'polypeptide(L)' 'MRTAYQYKLRPNKDQVATIELWLELLRRQYSYRLGEGFSWWSENRCPVNASPFIIPIPQLRDNPDYYSQKKD' A
#
# COMPACT_ATOMS: atom_id res chain seq x y z
N MET A 1 -29.74 22.47 26.97
CA MET A 1 -30.27 21.80 25.75
C MET A 1 -29.06 21.24 24.98
N ARG A 2 -28.85 19.91 24.97
CA ARG A 2 -27.72 19.29 24.23
C ARG A 2 -28.19 18.94 22.82
N THR A 3 -27.84 19.74 21.84
CA THR A 3 -28.05 19.42 20.42
C THR A 3 -26.94 18.49 19.94
N ALA A 4 -27.13 17.18 20.10
CA ALA A 4 -26.29 16.20 19.42
C ALA A 4 -26.77 16.06 17.97
N TYR A 5 -26.37 17.00 17.11
CA TYR A 5 -26.67 16.90 15.68
C TYR A 5 -25.87 15.76 15.07
N GLN A 6 -26.55 14.72 14.60
CA GLN A 6 -25.96 13.70 13.74
C GLN A 6 -26.04 14.19 12.29
N TYR A 7 -24.87 14.52 11.71
CA TYR A 7 -24.76 14.84 10.30
C TYR A 7 -24.70 13.54 9.49
N LYS A 8 -25.68 13.33 8.61
CA LYS A 8 -25.66 12.25 7.63
C LYS A 8 -25.39 12.82 6.26
N LEU A 9 -24.31 12.36 5.62
CA LEU A 9 -24.07 12.62 4.20
C LEU A 9 -25.15 11.93 3.38
N ARG A 10 -25.83 12.69 2.51
CA ARG A 10 -26.79 12.18 1.53
C ARG A 10 -26.29 12.54 0.13
N PRO A 11 -25.23 11.86 -0.35
CA PRO A 11 -24.68 12.14 -1.67
C PRO A 11 -25.70 11.81 -2.75
N ASN A 12 -25.70 12.62 -3.82
CA ASN A 12 -26.44 12.31 -5.04
C ASN A 12 -25.73 11.18 -5.83
N LYS A 13 -26.36 10.71 -6.91
CA LYS A 13 -25.84 9.57 -7.69
C LYS A 13 -24.41 9.81 -8.22
N ASP A 14 -24.14 11.02 -8.72
CA ASP A 14 -22.83 11.36 -9.29
C ASP A 14 -21.74 11.43 -8.20
N GLN A 15 -22.10 11.95 -7.02
CA GLN A 15 -21.22 11.97 -5.86
C GLN A 15 -20.91 10.55 -5.35
N VAL A 16 -21.91 9.66 -5.31
CA VAL A 16 -21.70 8.25 -4.96
C VAL A 16 -20.74 7.58 -5.93
N ALA A 17 -20.98 7.71 -7.24
CA ALA A 17 -20.11 7.14 -8.26
C ALA A 17 -18.68 7.65 -8.16
N THR A 18 -18.51 8.95 -7.88
CA THR A 18 -17.20 9.55 -7.65
C THR A 18 -16.51 8.93 -6.43
N ILE A 19 -17.21 8.85 -5.29
CA ILE A 19 -16.67 8.27 -4.06
C ILE A 19 -16.26 6.81 -4.26
N GLU A 20 -17.09 6.01 -4.93
CA GLU A 20 -16.80 4.61 -5.22
C GLU A 20 -15.57 4.44 -6.11
N LEU A 21 -15.44 5.28 -7.15
CA LEU A 21 -14.26 5.30 -8.01
C LEU A 21 -12.98 5.58 -7.20
N TRP A 22 -13.00 6.64 -6.37
CA TRP A 22 -11.85 6.99 -5.53
C TRP A 22 -11.52 5.90 -4.52
N LEU A 23 -12.53 5.30 -3.90
CA LEU A 23 -12.36 4.19 -2.97
C LEU A 23 -11.65 3.00 -3.63
N GLU A 24 -12.03 2.68 -4.85
CA GLU A 24 -11.42 1.59 -5.62
C GLU A 24 -9.97 1.90 -6.00
N LEU A 25 -9.69 3.12 -6.45
CA LEU A 25 -8.31 3.57 -6.73
C LEU A 25 -7.42 3.47 -5.49
N LEU A 26 -7.92 3.94 -4.34
CA LEU A 26 -7.18 3.87 -3.06
C LEU A 26 -6.92 2.43 -2.62
N ARG A 27 -7.88 1.52 -2.80
CA ARG A 27 -7.71 0.09 -2.49
C ARG A 27 -6.63 -0.56 -3.35
N ARG A 28 -6.60 -0.24 -4.65
CA ARG A 28 -5.58 -0.74 -5.57
C ARG A 28 -4.20 -0.21 -5.19
N GLN A 29 -4.09 1.09 -4.93
CA GLN A 29 -2.83 1.72 -4.52
C GLN A 29 -2.29 1.11 -3.22
N TYR A 30 -3.17 0.90 -2.23
CA TYR A 30 -2.82 0.26 -0.98
C TYR A 30 -2.29 -1.17 -1.20
N SER A 31 -3.01 -1.96 -1.99
CA SER A 31 -2.64 -3.36 -2.27
C SER A 31 -1.32 -3.46 -3.02
N TYR A 32 -1.07 -2.55 -3.97
CA TYR A 32 0.20 -2.44 -4.68
C TYR A 32 1.37 -2.16 -3.73
N ARG A 33 1.26 -1.12 -2.90
CA ARG A 33 2.31 -0.73 -1.93
C ARG A 33 2.58 -1.80 -0.88
N LEU A 34 1.54 -2.51 -0.44
CA LEU A 34 1.67 -3.66 0.45
C LEU A 34 2.47 -4.79 -0.22
N GLY A 35 2.17 -5.05 -1.51
CA GLY A 35 2.90 -6.01 -2.33
C GLY A 35 4.39 -5.66 -2.47
N GLU A 36 4.72 -4.38 -2.68
CA GLU A 36 6.11 -3.93 -2.74
C GLU A 36 6.87 -4.20 -1.44
N GLY A 37 6.24 -3.95 -0.28
CA GLY A 37 6.81 -4.28 1.01
C GLY A 37 7.09 -5.78 1.17
N PHE A 38 6.18 -6.64 0.72
CA PHE A 38 6.40 -8.08 0.72
C PHE A 38 7.47 -8.55 -0.27
N SER A 39 7.55 -7.95 -1.45
CA SER A 39 8.56 -8.26 -2.47
C SER A 39 9.96 -7.91 -1.97
N TRP A 40 10.14 -6.68 -1.46
CA TRP A 40 11.35 -6.25 -0.77
C TRP A 40 11.67 -7.22 0.38
N TRP A 41 10.63 -7.56 1.14
CA TRP A 41 10.53 -8.66 2.09
C TRP A 41 11.31 -9.92 1.77
N SER A 42 10.89 -10.54 0.67
CA SER A 42 11.37 -11.81 0.18
C SER A 42 12.72 -11.71 -0.51
N GLU A 43 12.94 -10.64 -1.29
CA GLU A 43 14.13 -10.46 -2.12
C GLU A 43 15.38 -10.15 -1.27
N ASN A 44 15.22 -9.41 -0.17
CA ASN A 44 16.34 -9.01 0.68
C ASN A 44 16.68 -10.06 1.76
N ARG A 45 15.87 -11.12 1.93
CA ARG A 45 16.18 -12.21 2.88
C ARG A 45 16.87 -13.36 2.17
N CYS A 46 18.15 -13.55 2.45
CA CYS A 46 18.83 -14.83 2.22
C CYS A 46 18.65 -15.70 3.48
N PRO A 47 18.14 -16.94 3.39
CA PRO A 47 18.10 -17.82 4.55
C PRO A 47 19.53 -18.14 4.97
N VAL A 48 19.87 -17.83 6.22
CA VAL A 48 21.23 -17.89 6.80
C VAL A 48 21.92 -19.26 6.61
N ASN A 49 21.14 -20.32 6.34
CA ASN A 49 21.61 -21.70 6.20
C ASN A 49 21.36 -22.34 4.83
N ALA A 50 20.97 -21.59 3.79
CA ALA A 50 20.41 -22.20 2.57
C ALA A 50 21.32 -22.33 1.34
N SER A 51 22.57 -21.83 1.30
CA SER A 51 23.41 -22.16 0.14
C SER A 51 24.93 -22.03 0.33
N PRO A 52 25.73 -23.01 -0.13
CA PRO A 52 27.17 -22.92 -0.29
C PRO A 52 27.61 -22.33 -1.66
N PHE A 53 26.68 -21.80 -2.47
CA PHE A 53 27.00 -21.29 -3.82
C PHE A 53 27.01 -19.76 -3.91
N ILE A 54 28.06 -19.23 -4.53
CA ILE A 54 28.25 -17.80 -4.86
C ILE A 54 27.33 -17.47 -6.04
N ILE A 55 26.04 -17.29 -5.78
CA ILE A 55 25.11 -16.71 -6.75
C ILE A 55 25.28 -15.19 -6.70
N PRO A 56 25.36 -14.47 -7.84
CA PRO A 56 25.37 -13.02 -7.82
C PRO A 56 24.09 -12.53 -7.14
N ILE A 57 24.24 -11.85 -6.02
CA ILE A 57 23.13 -11.24 -5.29
C ILE A 57 22.56 -10.16 -6.22
N PRO A 58 21.26 -10.19 -6.56
CA PRO A 58 20.66 -9.12 -7.34
C PRO A 58 20.81 -7.79 -6.60
N GLN A 59 20.79 -6.65 -7.30
CA GLN A 59 20.83 -5.36 -6.61
C GLN A 59 19.68 -5.29 -5.61
N LEU A 60 20.02 -5.13 -4.33
CA LEU A 60 19.03 -4.96 -3.27
C LEU A 60 18.22 -3.71 -3.57
N ARG A 61 16.89 -3.85 -3.59
CA ARG A 61 16.01 -2.69 -3.64
C ARG A 61 16.07 -1.93 -2.31
N ASP A 62 15.97 -0.61 -2.38
CA ASP A 62 15.79 0.21 -1.21
C ASP A 62 14.48 -0.15 -0.50
N ASN A 63 14.48 -0.05 0.83
CA ASN A 63 13.31 -0.34 1.65
C ASN A 63 12.16 0.63 1.29
N PRO A 64 10.99 0.13 0.85
CA PRO A 64 9.84 0.97 0.58
C PRO A 64 9.22 1.43 1.91
N ASP A 65 9.76 2.51 2.47
CA ASP A 65 9.22 3.18 3.66
C ASP A 65 8.08 4.17 3.31
N TYR A 66 7.46 4.71 4.35
CA TYR A 66 6.38 5.68 4.19
C TYR A 66 6.78 6.92 3.37
N TYR A 67 8.01 7.40 3.53
CA TYR A 67 8.48 8.62 2.87
C TYR A 67 8.88 8.39 1.42
N SER A 68 9.40 7.22 1.06
CA SER A 68 9.63 6.85 -0.35
C SER A 68 8.31 6.68 -1.08
N GLN A 69 7.37 5.93 -0.50
CA GLN A 69 6.04 5.69 -1.09
C GLN A 69 5.14 6.94 -1.17
N LYS A 70 5.41 7.97 -0.35
CA LYS A 70 4.70 9.25 -0.39
C LYS A 70 5.13 10.13 -1.57
N LYS A 71 6.35 9.95 -2.09
CA LYS A 71 6.93 10.81 -3.14
C LYS A 71 6.42 10.47 -4.53
N ASP A 72 6.03 9.22 -4.75
CA ASP A 72 5.35 8.74 -5.98
C ASP A 72 3.90 9.26 -6.06
#